data_AF-A0AAD5S3A5-F1
#
_entry.id   AF-A0AAD5S3A5-F1
#
_cell.length_a   1.000
_cell.length_b   1.000
_cell.length_c   1.000
_cell.angle_alpha   90.00
_cell.angle_beta   90.00
_cell.angle_gamma   90.00
#
_symmetry.space_group_name_H-M   'P 1'
#
loop_
_entity.id
_entity.type
_entity.pdbx_description
1 polymer ?
#
loop_
_entity_poly.entity_id
_entity_poly.type
_entity_poly.pdbx_seq_one_letter_code
_entity_poly.pdbx_strand_id
1 'polypeptide(L)'
;MPLPPLNSLPFYNITYTIGGLFAFTSVFLYLIVPLGTIQYFGGTPTPTAEFWARVVAAGDLFFAYLAFECLRPSASEELRQAGARAMAVYGLCHFSTFRFDSVLRSAHPNGDWIYFGGVAGSVVAGGWWGVLRKPTRPDGGRTYETLNDGSSRSV
;
A
#
# COMPACT_ATOMS: atom_id res chain seq x y z
N MET A 1 -18.14 21.09 -2.55
CA MET A 1 -18.76 20.21 -1.54
C MET A 1 -17.65 19.42 -0.86
N PRO A 2 -17.68 19.22 0.47
CA PRO A 2 -16.71 18.35 1.15
C PRO A 2 -16.84 16.92 0.64
N LEU A 3 -15.72 16.24 0.45
CA LEU A 3 -15.71 14.83 0.03
C LEU A 3 -16.10 13.93 1.22
N PRO A 4 -16.77 12.80 0.97
CA PRO A 4 -17.10 11.86 2.03
C PRO A 4 -15.82 11.24 2.63
N PRO A 5 -15.80 10.91 3.94
CA PRO A 5 -14.69 10.22 4.60
C PRO A 5 -14.21 8.98 3.84
N LEU A 6 -12.93 8.60 3.99
CA LEU A 6 -12.39 7.45 3.26
C LEU A 6 -13.05 6.13 3.68
N ASN A 7 -13.33 5.96 4.98
CA ASN A 7 -13.99 4.75 5.50
C ASN A 7 -15.46 4.62 5.09
N SER A 8 -16.10 5.66 4.56
CA SER A 8 -17.44 5.56 3.98
C SER A 8 -17.43 5.14 2.52
N LEU A 9 -16.25 5.02 1.88
CA LEU A 9 -16.12 4.51 0.52
C LEU A 9 -16.01 2.98 0.54
N PRO A 10 -16.99 2.24 -0.04
CA PRO A 10 -16.93 0.78 -0.06
C PRO A 10 -15.65 0.25 -0.74
N PHE A 11 -15.20 0.91 -1.82
CA PHE A 11 -14.00 0.51 -2.53
C PHE A 11 -12.73 0.66 -1.68
N TYR A 12 -12.63 1.72 -0.86
CA TYR A 12 -11.51 1.88 0.07
C TYR A 12 -11.44 0.71 1.06
N ASN A 13 -12.56 0.39 1.71
CA ASN A 13 -12.63 -0.69 2.68
C ASN A 13 -12.30 -2.05 2.07
N ILE A 14 -12.82 -2.33 0.86
CA ILE A 14 -12.54 -3.57 0.14
C ILE A 14 -11.06 -3.67 -0.21
N THR A 15 -10.47 -2.62 -0.79
CA THR A 15 -9.05 -2.59 -1.16
C THR A 15 -8.15 -2.83 0.03
N TYR A 16 -8.42 -2.17 1.16
CA TYR A 16 -7.63 -2.33 2.38
C TYR A 16 -7.81 -3.70 3.04
N THR A 17 -9.03 -4.24 3.03
CA THR A 17 -9.31 -5.57 3.60
C THR A 17 -8.61 -6.65 2.79
N ILE A 18 -8.78 -6.63 1.46
CA ILE A 18 -8.17 -7.60 0.56
C ILE A 18 -6.64 -7.45 0.56
N GLY A 19 -6.13 -6.23 0.47
CA GLY A 19 -4.69 -5.96 0.51
C GLY A 19 -4.04 -6.42 1.82
N GLY A 20 -4.69 -6.14 2.96
CA GLY A 20 -4.21 -6.58 4.27
C GLY A 20 -4.21 -8.10 4.41
N LEU A 21 -5.26 -8.78 3.93
CA LEU A 21 -5.33 -10.24 3.94
C LEU A 21 -4.28 -10.88 3.03
N PHE A 22 -4.09 -10.39 1.81
CA PHE A 22 -3.08 -10.93 0.90
C PHE A 22 -1.66 -10.74 1.43
N ALA A 23 -1.34 -9.57 1.96
CA ALA A 23 -0.05 -9.33 2.57
C ALA A 23 0.15 -10.25 3.78
N PHE A 24 -0.86 -10.42 4.63
CA PHE A 24 -0.79 -11.36 5.75
C PHE A 24 -0.58 -12.81 5.29
N THR A 25 -1.27 -13.27 4.24
CA THR A 25 -1.03 -14.60 3.65
C THR A 25 0.40 -14.73 3.09
N SER A 26 0.91 -13.70 2.42
CA SER A 26 2.27 -13.66 1.88
C SER A 26 3.33 -13.84 2.99
N VAL A 27 3.11 -13.25 4.17
CA VAL A 27 3.97 -13.47 5.35
C VAL A 27 4.11 -14.96 5.68
N PHE A 28 3.00 -15.70 5.72
CA PHE A 28 3.06 -17.15 6.01
C PHE A 28 3.83 -17.93 4.96
N LEU A 29 3.65 -17.59 3.67
CA LEU A 29 4.37 -18.26 2.60
C LEU A 29 5.89 -18.06 2.75
N TYR A 30 6.33 -16.81 2.94
CA TYR A 30 7.74 -16.48 3.06
C TYR A 30 8.38 -16.86 4.41
N LEU A 31 7.60 -17.04 5.48
CA LEU A 31 8.15 -17.47 6.78
C LEU A 31 8.13 -18.99 6.98
N ILE A 32 7.11 -19.70 6.50
CA ILE A 32 6.97 -21.15 6.72
C ILE A 32 7.73 -21.94 5.64
N VAL A 33 7.63 -21.52 4.37
CA VAL A 33 8.22 -22.26 3.25
C VAL A 33 9.00 -21.33 2.30
N PRO A 34 9.95 -20.51 2.79
CA PRO A 34 10.63 -19.49 1.98
C PRO A 34 11.22 -20.03 0.69
N LEU A 35 11.97 -21.15 0.78
CA LEU A 35 12.64 -21.75 -0.38
C LEU A 35 11.65 -22.33 -1.39
N GLY A 36 10.54 -22.92 -0.92
CA GLY A 36 9.48 -23.42 -1.79
C GLY A 36 8.75 -22.30 -2.51
N THR A 37 8.49 -21.18 -1.83
CA THR A 37 7.94 -19.96 -2.44
C THR A 37 8.88 -19.39 -3.49
N ILE A 38 10.19 -19.30 -3.20
CA ILE A 38 11.20 -18.82 -4.15
C ILE A 38 11.23 -19.71 -5.39
N GLN A 39 11.23 -21.04 -5.22
CA GLN A 39 11.22 -21.99 -6.34
C GLN A 39 9.93 -21.93 -7.16
N TYR A 40 8.78 -21.77 -6.51
CA TYR A 40 7.48 -21.68 -7.18
C TYR A 40 7.44 -20.50 -8.17
N PHE A 41 8.05 -19.37 -7.81
CA PHE A 41 8.19 -18.21 -8.68
C PHE A 41 9.41 -18.27 -9.62
N GLY A 42 10.02 -19.45 -9.82
CA GLY A 42 11.14 -19.63 -10.75
C GLY A 42 12.47 -19.02 -10.27
N GLY A 43 12.59 -18.71 -8.98
CA GLY A 43 13.82 -18.23 -8.34
C GLY A 43 14.76 -19.38 -7.95
N THR A 44 16.04 -19.06 -7.76
CA THR A 44 17.03 -20.02 -7.26
C THR A 44 17.09 -19.95 -5.74
N PRO A 45 16.80 -21.06 -5.01
CA PRO A 45 16.87 -21.08 -3.56
C PRO A 45 18.33 -20.93 -3.12
N THR A 46 18.64 -19.82 -2.47
CA THR A 46 19.97 -19.51 -1.93
C THR A 46 19.80 -18.89 -0.55
N PRO A 47 20.82 -18.92 0.34
CA PRO A 47 20.76 -18.24 1.63
C PRO A 47 20.43 -16.74 1.50
N THR A 48 20.94 -16.10 0.45
CA THR A 48 20.62 -14.70 0.12
C THR A 48 19.14 -14.52 -0.22
N ALA A 49 18.58 -15.40 -1.05
CA ALA A 49 17.16 -15.36 -1.40
C ALA A 49 16.26 -15.60 -0.17
N GLU A 50 16.65 -16.50 0.73
CA GLU A 50 15.94 -16.73 2.00
C GLU A 50 15.97 -15.50 2.92
N PHE A 51 17.13 -14.82 3.03
CA PHE A 51 17.23 -13.56 3.76
C PHE A 51 16.25 -12.51 3.20
N TRP A 52 16.24 -12.32 1.87
CA TRP A 52 15.32 -11.38 1.23
C TRP A 52 13.85 -11.77 1.39
N ALA A 53 13.52 -13.06 1.35
CA ALA A 53 12.17 -13.54 1.64
C ALA A 53 11.70 -13.11 3.04
N ARG A 54 12.56 -13.18 4.06
CA ARG A 54 12.23 -12.70 5.41
C ARG A 54 12.06 -11.18 5.48
N VAL A 55 12.87 -10.43 4.73
CA VAL A 55 12.72 -8.97 4.60
C VAL A 55 11.39 -8.60 3.94
N VAL A 56 11.02 -9.30 2.86
CA VAL A 56 9.71 -9.13 2.22
C VAL A 56 8.59 -9.47 3.19
N ALA A 57 8.67 -10.60 3.91
CA ALA A 57 7.68 -10.97 4.92
C ALA A 57 7.53 -9.90 6.01
N ALA A 58 8.61 -9.28 6.47
CA ALA A 58 8.53 -8.18 7.44
C ALA A 58 7.80 -6.95 6.86
N GLY A 59 8.07 -6.61 5.60
CA GLY A 59 7.38 -5.55 4.88
C GLY A 59 5.88 -5.84 4.71
N ASP A 60 5.54 -7.07 4.31
CA ASP A 60 4.16 -7.51 4.11
C ASP A 60 3.38 -7.52 5.45
N LEU A 61 4.03 -7.92 6.54
CA LEU A 61 3.43 -7.87 7.88
C LEU A 61 3.16 -6.43 8.32
N PHE A 62 4.13 -5.52 8.12
CA PHE A 62 3.95 -4.11 8.41
C PHE A 62 2.82 -3.49 7.58
N PHE A 63 2.75 -3.83 6.29
CA PHE A 63 1.69 -3.38 5.41
C PHE A 63 0.32 -3.91 5.83
N ALA A 64 0.22 -5.21 6.17
CA ALA A 64 -1.01 -5.81 6.67
C ALA A 64 -1.48 -5.12 7.96
N TYR A 65 -0.57 -4.88 8.91
CA TYR A 65 -0.86 -4.13 10.13
C TYR A 65 -1.40 -2.74 9.82
N LEU A 66 -0.70 -1.96 8.99
CA LEU A 66 -1.12 -0.62 8.62
C LEU A 66 -2.49 -0.61 7.91
N ALA A 67 -2.75 -1.62 7.06
CA ALA A 67 -4.02 -1.74 6.37
C ALA A 67 -5.18 -1.95 7.35
N PHE A 68 -5.02 -2.84 8.34
CA PHE A 68 -6.03 -3.07 9.36
C PHE A 68 -6.19 -1.88 10.31
N GLU A 69 -5.11 -1.16 10.65
CA GLU A 69 -5.20 0.09 11.42
C GLU A 69 -6.02 1.14 10.67
N CYS A 70 -5.84 1.30 9.35
CA CYS A 70 -6.60 2.25 8.54
C CYS A 70 -8.11 1.91 8.44
N LEU A 71 -8.46 0.63 8.55
CA LEU A 71 -9.83 0.14 8.56
C LEU A 71 -10.55 0.36 9.90
N ARG A 72 -9.83 0.67 10.97
CA ARG A 72 -10.47 0.90 12.28
C ARG A 72 -11.44 2.07 12.18
N PRO A 73 -12.64 1.96 12.78
CA PRO A 73 -13.59 3.07 12.82
C PRO A 73 -13.00 4.34 13.44
N SER A 74 -12.13 4.17 14.45
CA SER A 74 -11.43 5.23 15.17
C SER A 74 -10.21 5.81 14.45
N ALA A 75 -9.81 5.27 13.29
CA ALA A 75 -8.69 5.81 12.53
C ALA A 75 -8.99 7.23 12.03
N SER A 76 -8.03 8.15 12.19
CA SER A 76 -8.15 9.50 11.66
C SER A 76 -8.07 9.51 10.13
N GLU A 77 -8.63 10.54 9.50
CA GLU A 77 -8.50 10.70 8.04
C GLU A 77 -7.02 10.92 7.64
N GLU A 78 -6.23 11.58 8.48
CA GLU A 78 -4.79 11.75 8.25
C GLU A 78 -4.06 10.40 8.21
N LEU A 79 -4.40 9.47 9.12
CA LEU A 79 -3.84 8.12 9.13
C LEU A 79 -4.26 7.36 7.87
N ARG A 80 -5.53 7.45 7.46
CA ARG A 80 -6.04 6.79 6.25
C ARG A 80 -5.37 7.31 4.97
N GLN A 81 -5.12 8.61 4.89
CA GLN A 81 -4.41 9.23 3.77
C GLN A 81 -2.92 8.85 3.77
N ALA A 82 -2.27 8.86 4.93
CA ALA A 82 -0.90 8.40 5.06
C ALA A 82 -0.78 6.92 4.68
N GLY A 83 -1.72 6.10 5.14
CA GLY A 83 -1.88 4.72 4.73
C GLY A 83 -2.04 4.57 3.23
N ALA A 84 -2.82 5.43 2.56
CA ALA A 84 -3.04 5.35 1.12
C ALA A 84 -1.76 5.66 0.33
N ARG A 85 -0.97 6.64 0.80
CA ARG A 85 0.35 6.93 0.24
C ARG A 85 1.31 5.75 0.47
N ALA A 86 1.33 5.19 1.67
CA ALA A 86 2.16 4.02 1.99
C ALA A 86 1.77 2.80 1.15
N MET A 87 0.47 2.55 0.97
CA MET A 87 -0.06 1.50 0.10
C MET A 87 0.35 1.69 -1.35
N ALA A 88 0.31 2.93 -1.84
CA ALA A 88 0.75 3.22 -3.20
C ALA A 88 2.24 2.92 -3.39
N VAL A 89 3.10 3.35 -2.46
CA VAL A 89 4.54 3.08 -2.52
C VAL A 89 4.82 1.57 -2.42
N TYR A 90 4.21 0.90 -1.43
CA TYR A 90 4.34 -0.54 -1.26
C TYR A 90 3.87 -1.29 -2.51
N GLY A 91 2.66 -1.01 -2.99
CA GLY A 91 2.09 -1.68 -4.16
C GLY A 91 2.90 -1.43 -5.42
N LEU A 92 3.41 -0.20 -5.64
CA LEU A 92 4.32 0.10 -6.73
C LEU A 92 5.58 -0.75 -6.66
N CYS A 93 6.26 -0.79 -5.51
CA CYS A 93 7.48 -1.59 -5.36
C CYS A 93 7.18 -3.10 -5.51
N HIS A 94 6.17 -3.60 -4.83
CA HIS A 94 5.82 -5.01 -4.79
C HIS A 94 5.37 -5.51 -6.16
N PHE A 95 4.34 -4.91 -6.77
CA PHE A 95 3.82 -5.35 -8.06
C PHE A 95 4.78 -5.07 -9.23
N SER A 96 5.58 -3.99 -9.19
CA SER A 96 6.57 -3.74 -10.25
C SER A 96 7.68 -4.79 -10.23
N THR A 97 8.07 -5.28 -9.05
CA THR A 97 9.09 -6.34 -8.94
C THR A 97 8.59 -7.63 -9.58
N PHE A 98 7.36 -8.05 -9.28
CA PHE A 98 6.75 -9.23 -9.92
C PHE A 98 6.52 -9.05 -11.41
N ARG A 99 6.11 -7.85 -11.84
CA ARG A 99 5.95 -7.55 -13.27
C ARG A 99 7.28 -7.60 -14.01
N PHE A 100 8.32 -6.99 -13.46
CA PHE A 100 9.65 -7.00 -14.04
C PHE A 100 10.16 -8.45 -14.21
N ASP A 101 9.95 -9.27 -13.19
CA ASP A 101 10.32 -10.69 -13.26
C ASP A 101 9.47 -11.47 -14.29
N SER A 102 8.15 -11.23 -14.34
CA SER A 102 7.22 -11.80 -15.34
C SER A 102 7.66 -11.51 -16.77
N VAL A 103 8.02 -10.25 -17.07
CA VAL A 103 8.47 -9.82 -18.41
C VAL A 103 9.83 -10.42 -18.75
N LEU A 104 10.79 -10.45 -17.82
CA LEU A 104 12.13 -10.96 -18.10
C LEU A 104 12.21 -12.48 -18.21
N ARG A 105 11.50 -13.20 -17.34
CA ARG A 105 11.60 -14.67 -17.25
C ARG A 105 10.52 -15.40 -18.05
N SER A 106 9.53 -14.68 -18.62
CA SER A 106 8.33 -15.27 -19.25
C SER A 106 7.64 -16.30 -18.34
N ALA A 107 7.81 -16.19 -17.03
CA ALA A 107 7.45 -17.25 -16.09
C ALA A 107 5.93 -17.43 -16.00
N HIS A 108 5.15 -16.35 -16.21
CA HIS A 108 3.70 -16.36 -16.02
C HIS A 108 2.95 -15.41 -16.98
N PRO A 109 2.88 -15.70 -18.30
CA PRO A 109 2.20 -14.84 -19.28
C PRO A 109 0.70 -14.62 -18.96
N ASN A 110 0.06 -15.58 -18.27
CA ASN A 110 -1.36 -15.51 -17.92
C ASN A 110 -1.65 -14.69 -16.65
N GLY A 111 -0.63 -14.20 -15.94
CA GLY A 111 -0.75 -13.44 -14.68
C GLY A 111 -0.29 -11.99 -14.76
N ASP A 112 0.30 -11.55 -15.88
CA ASP A 112 0.92 -10.22 -15.99
C ASP A 112 -0.06 -9.06 -15.80
N TRP A 113 -1.32 -9.27 -16.20
CA TRP A 113 -2.40 -8.29 -16.02
C TRP A 113 -2.73 -8.02 -14.54
N ILE A 114 -2.51 -8.99 -13.65
CA ILE A 114 -2.71 -8.80 -12.20
C ILE A 114 -1.64 -7.83 -11.67
N TYR A 115 -0.39 -8.00 -12.10
CA TYR A 115 0.71 -7.12 -11.68
C TYR A 115 0.57 -5.73 -12.30
N PHE A 116 0.20 -5.64 -13.59
CA PHE A 116 -0.13 -4.36 -14.22
C PHE A 116 -1.28 -3.65 -13.50
N GLY A 117 -2.38 -4.35 -13.26
CA GLY A 117 -3.54 -3.84 -12.54
C GLY A 117 -3.20 -3.40 -11.12
N GLY A 118 -2.33 -4.15 -10.43
CA GLY A 118 -1.80 -3.79 -9.12
C GLY A 118 -1.00 -2.49 -9.13
N VAL A 119 -0.10 -2.31 -10.11
CA VAL A 119 0.65 -1.05 -10.31
C VAL A 119 -0.30 0.11 -10.58
N ALA A 120 -1.20 -0.02 -11.56
CA ALA A 120 -2.16 1.03 -11.92
C ALA A 120 -3.08 1.38 -10.74
N GLY A 121 -3.60 0.36 -10.05
CA GLY A 121 -4.43 0.53 -8.86
C GLY A 121 -3.69 1.25 -7.73
N SER A 122 -2.41 0.95 -7.53
CA SER A 122 -1.56 1.62 -6.52
C SER A 122 -1.39 3.11 -6.82
N VAL A 123 -1.16 3.48 -8.08
CA VAL A 123 -1.08 4.89 -8.52
C VAL A 123 -2.41 5.61 -8.29
N VAL A 124 -3.51 5.00 -8.72
CA VAL A 124 -4.85 5.60 -8.58
C VAL A 124 -5.21 5.76 -7.09
N ALA A 125 -4.99 4.74 -6.27
CA ALA A 125 -5.26 4.78 -4.83
C ALA A 125 -4.39 5.84 -4.13
N GLY A 126 -3.08 5.89 -4.41
CA GLY A 126 -2.16 6.87 -3.84
C GLY A 126 -2.48 8.29 -4.25
N GLY A 127 -2.71 8.52 -5.54
CA GLY A 127 -3.06 9.83 -6.06
C GLY A 127 -4.41 10.31 -5.53
N TRP A 128 -5.44 9.49 -5.67
CA TRP A 128 -6.81 9.89 -5.31
C TRP A 128 -7.03 9.98 -3.80
N TRP A 129 -6.73 8.91 -3.06
CA TRP A 129 -6.97 8.87 -1.61
C TRP A 129 -5.85 9.51 -0.81
N GLY A 130 -4.61 9.44 -1.28
CA GLY A 130 -3.45 9.91 -0.53
C GLY A 130 -3.04 11.36 -0.80
N VAL A 131 -3.28 11.90 -1.99
CA VAL A 131 -2.74 13.22 -2.40
C VAL A 131 -3.84 14.22 -2.73
N LEU A 132 -4.80 13.85 -3.58
CA LEU A 132 -5.81 14.78 -4.10
C LEU A 132 -6.94 15.05 -3.09
N ARG A 133 -7.20 14.12 -2.18
CA ARG A 133 -8.16 14.32 -1.08
C ARG A 133 -7.54 15.13 0.04
N LYS A 134 -8.05 16.34 0.27
CA LYS A 134 -7.72 17.12 1.48
C LYS A 134 -8.51 16.56 2.68
N PRO A 135 -7.88 16.33 3.84
CA PRO A 135 -8.59 15.83 5.01
C PRO A 135 -9.60 16.89 5.47
N THR A 136 -10.86 16.47 5.63
CA THR A 136 -11.91 17.34 6.14
C THR A 136 -11.76 17.41 7.65
N ARG A 137 -11.24 18.53 8.15
CA ARG A 137 -11.05 18.74 9.58
C ARG A 137 -12.44 18.86 10.27
N PRO A 138 -12.64 18.32 11.50
CA PRO A 138 -13.96 18.28 12.16
C PRO A 138 -14.57 19.67 12.44
N ASP A 139 -13.75 20.71 12.37
CA ASP A 139 -14.03 22.13 12.66
C ASP A 139 -14.40 22.97 11.42
N GLY A 140 -14.62 22.35 10.25
CA GLY A 140 -15.40 23.00 9.19
C GLY A 140 -14.69 24.08 8.36
N GLY A 141 -13.36 24.11 8.28
CA GLY A 141 -12.68 24.74 7.13
C GLY A 141 -11.59 25.78 7.42
N ARG A 142 -10.40 25.31 7.81
CA ARG A 142 -9.16 26.03 7.50
C ARG A 142 -8.18 25.07 6.83
N THR A 143 -8.01 25.24 5.53
CA THR A 143 -6.91 24.64 4.78
C THR A 143 -5.58 25.22 5.28
N TYR A 144 -4.52 24.42 5.23
CA TYR A 144 -3.13 24.77 5.64
C TYR A 144 -2.55 26.03 4.96
N GLU A 145 -3.27 26.65 4.03
CA GLU A 145 -2.93 27.95 3.44
C GLU A 145 -2.91 29.11 4.47
N THR A 146 -3.53 28.96 5.65
CA THR A 146 -3.54 30.02 6.69
C THR A 146 -2.38 29.96 7.69
N LEU A 147 -1.47 28.99 7.61
CA LEU A 147 -0.26 28.97 8.46
C LEU A 147 0.98 29.55 7.78
N ASN A 148 0.88 29.88 6.49
CA ASN A 148 1.98 30.49 5.72
C ASN A 148 1.68 31.93 5.28
N ASP A 149 0.57 32.52 5.73
CA ASP A 149 0.30 33.94 5.56
C ASP A 149 1.04 34.72 6.65
N GLY A 150 2.32 34.97 6.41
CA GLY A 150 2.85 36.34 6.41
C GLY A 150 2.70 37.24 7.63
N SER A 151 2.23 36.79 8.80
CA SER A 151 2.27 37.62 10.01
C SER A 151 3.69 37.63 10.59
N SER A 152 4.49 38.51 10.00
CA SER A 152 5.61 39.18 10.63
C SER A 152 5.38 39.34 12.13
N ARG A 153 6.09 38.53 12.93
CA ARG A 153 6.34 38.87 14.33
C ARG A 153 7.34 40.02 14.33
N SER A 154 6.84 41.25 14.35
CA SER A 154 7.60 42.37 14.89
C SER A 154 7.75 42.13 16.40
N VAL A 155 8.98 41.85 16.83
CA VAL A 155 9.45 42.12 18.19
C VAL A 155 10.27 43.38 18.12
#